data_AF-A0A969YQL4-F1
#
_entry.id   AF-A0A969YQL4-F1
#
_cell.length_a   1.000
_cell.length_b   1.000
_cell.length_c   1.000
_cell.angle_alpha   90.00
_cell.angle_beta   90.00
_cell.angle_gamma   90.00
#
_symmetry.space_group_name_H-M   'P 1'
#
loop_
_entity.id
_entity.type
_entity.pdbx_description
1 polymer ?
#
loop_
_entity_poly.entity_id
_entity_poly.type
_entity_poly.pdbx_seq_one_letter_code
_entity_poly.pdbx_strand_id
1 'polypeptide(L)'
;MSRQTAKRRDEHRVNGVHVDRLFDTIDAIKSEPDIAKFKFRISNKWIDGGHNHTTIKDFHGALKDHPHEQPFELAADEPGVLLGQDNGPNPVEYLLTALAGCLTSSLVYHAAARGIEVRGIESRLEGNLDLRGFLGLSKDVPVGYEEIRVFFKIDADITEQEKQELIESARKYYPVFNTVSSPTKVTIQLKGE
;
A
#
# COMPACT_ATOMS: atom_id res chain seq x y z
N MET A 1 20.69 32.86 -0.43
CA MET A 1 19.45 32.49 -1.17
C MET A 1 18.26 33.12 -0.46
N SER A 2 17.35 33.77 -1.19
CA SER A 2 16.28 34.64 -0.64
C SER A 2 15.12 33.83 -0.03
N ARG A 3 14.51 34.33 1.06
CA ARG A 3 13.28 33.79 1.67
C ARG A 3 12.13 33.62 0.69
N GLN A 4 12.11 34.38 -0.41
CA GLN A 4 11.06 34.37 -1.42
C GLN A 4 11.12 33.15 -2.35
N THR A 5 12.33 32.65 -2.63
CA THR A 5 12.54 31.42 -3.43
C THR A 5 12.21 30.16 -2.63
N ALA A 6 12.51 30.16 -1.32
CA ALA A 6 12.11 29.06 -0.43
C ALA A 6 10.59 28.97 -0.25
N LYS A 7 9.88 30.11 -0.19
CA LYS A 7 8.42 30.17 -0.04
C LYS A 7 7.65 29.67 -1.28
N ARG A 8 8.13 29.99 -2.49
CA ARG A 8 7.54 29.48 -3.75
C ARG A 8 7.69 27.97 -3.93
N ARG A 9 8.81 27.38 -3.48
CA ARG A 9 9.03 25.93 -3.54
C ARG A 9 8.08 25.13 -2.65
N ASP A 10 7.56 25.75 -1.59
CA ASP A 10 6.65 25.10 -0.66
C ASP A 10 5.20 25.03 -1.17
N GLU A 11 4.88 25.83 -2.20
CA GLU A 11 3.53 26.00 -2.73
C GLU A 11 3.28 25.18 -4.01
N HIS A 12 4.32 24.71 -4.71
CA HIS A 12 4.14 23.93 -5.94
C HIS A 12 3.58 22.54 -5.63
N ARG A 13 2.28 22.38 -5.90
CA ARG A 13 1.56 21.13 -5.68
C ARG A 13 0.84 20.68 -6.94
N VAL A 14 0.88 19.37 -7.18
CA VAL A 14 0.06 18.69 -8.20
C VAL A 14 -0.61 17.51 -7.49
N ASN A 15 -1.93 17.38 -7.62
CA ASN A 15 -2.72 16.32 -6.96
C ASN A 15 -2.51 16.24 -5.43
N GLY A 16 -2.27 17.38 -4.79
CA GLY A 16 -1.96 17.45 -3.35
C GLY A 16 -0.54 17.02 -2.97
N VAL A 17 0.32 16.65 -3.93
CA VAL A 17 1.73 16.27 -3.71
C VAL A 17 2.60 17.52 -3.80
N HIS A 18 3.51 17.74 -2.84
CA HIS A 18 4.55 18.78 -2.96
C HIS A 18 5.63 18.30 -3.94
N VAL A 19 5.53 18.72 -5.20
CA VAL A 19 6.36 18.19 -6.29
C VAL A 19 7.84 18.55 -6.11
N ASP A 20 8.13 19.76 -5.66
CA ASP A 20 9.51 20.19 -5.43
C ASP A 20 10.18 19.35 -4.31
N ARG A 21 9.45 19.10 -3.20
CA ARG A 21 9.94 18.24 -2.10
C ARG A 21 10.12 16.78 -2.54
N LEU A 22 9.29 16.29 -3.46
CA LEU A 22 9.46 14.97 -4.06
C LEU A 22 10.78 14.88 -4.82
N PHE A 23 11.09 15.86 -5.68
CA PHE A 23 12.35 15.88 -6.42
C PHE A 23 13.57 16.10 -5.50
N ASP A 24 13.45 16.95 -4.48
CA ASP A 24 14.49 17.09 -3.45
C ASP A 24 14.79 15.75 -2.76
N THR A 25 13.75 14.96 -2.47
CA THR A 25 13.89 13.62 -1.88
C THR A 25 14.58 12.65 -2.85
N ILE A 26 14.23 12.70 -4.14
CA ILE A 26 14.89 11.90 -5.18
C ILE A 26 16.38 12.23 -5.25
N ASP A 27 16.74 13.51 -5.23
CA ASP A 27 18.14 13.94 -5.31
C ASP A 27 18.92 13.62 -4.03
N ALA A 28 18.27 13.72 -2.86
CA ALA A 28 18.84 13.23 -1.60
C ALA A 28 19.13 11.72 -1.67
N ILE A 29 18.21 10.90 -2.18
CA ILE A 29 18.42 9.46 -2.34
C ILE A 29 19.53 9.15 -3.38
N LYS A 30 19.60 9.90 -4.48
CA LYS A 30 20.69 9.72 -5.46
C LYS A 30 22.07 9.99 -4.85
N SER A 31 22.17 10.97 -3.96
CA SER A 31 23.42 11.35 -3.30
C SER A 31 23.76 10.44 -2.12
N GLU A 32 22.77 10.00 -1.35
CA GLU A 32 22.91 9.07 -0.23
C GLU A 32 21.83 7.97 -0.31
N PRO A 33 22.12 6.86 -1.03
CA PRO A 33 21.13 5.80 -1.31
C PRO A 33 20.54 5.15 -0.06
N ASP A 34 21.26 5.16 1.06
CA ASP A 34 20.80 4.55 2.31
C ASP A 34 19.60 5.30 2.92
N ILE A 35 19.36 6.56 2.55
CA ILE A 35 18.13 7.30 2.91
C ILE A 35 16.87 6.56 2.43
N ALA A 36 16.95 5.84 1.32
CA ALA A 36 15.83 5.09 0.75
C ALA A 36 15.52 3.76 1.45
N LYS A 37 16.29 3.37 2.47
CA LYS A 37 16.03 2.12 3.21
C LYS A 37 15.00 2.35 4.31
N PHE A 38 13.86 1.68 4.16
CA PHE A 38 12.75 1.75 5.11
C PHE A 38 12.46 0.37 5.72
N LYS A 39 12.05 0.37 6.99
CA LYS A 39 11.54 -0.79 7.71
C LYS A 39 10.24 -0.43 8.40
N PHE A 40 9.13 -0.92 7.87
CA PHE A 40 7.80 -0.80 8.47
C PHE A 40 7.56 -1.92 9.47
N ARG A 41 6.85 -1.61 10.56
CA ARG A 41 6.68 -2.52 11.69
C ARG A 41 5.25 -2.41 12.24
N ILE A 42 4.68 -3.55 12.59
CA ILE A 42 3.37 -3.67 13.24
C ILE A 42 3.44 -4.74 14.32
N SER A 43 2.52 -4.69 15.28
CA SER A 43 2.29 -5.79 16.24
C SER A 43 0.83 -6.19 16.21
N ASN A 44 0.55 -7.48 16.38
CA ASN A 44 -0.81 -7.99 16.42
C ASN A 44 -1.03 -8.80 17.71
N LYS A 45 -2.24 -8.74 18.26
CA LYS A 45 -2.66 -9.51 19.42
C LYS A 45 -4.00 -10.20 19.13
N TRP A 46 -4.05 -11.50 19.37
CA TRP A 46 -5.29 -12.26 19.36
C TRP A 46 -6.22 -11.83 20.51
N ILE A 47 -7.53 -11.81 20.26
CA ILE A 47 -8.56 -11.49 21.24
C ILE A 47 -9.41 -12.73 21.54
N ASP A 48 -10.22 -13.17 20.58
CA ASP A 48 -11.08 -14.35 20.68
C ASP A 48 -11.54 -14.79 19.27
N GLY A 49 -11.77 -16.09 19.05
CA GLY A 49 -12.16 -16.60 17.73
C GLY A 49 -11.24 -16.10 16.60
N GLY A 50 -11.83 -15.62 15.50
CA GLY A 50 -11.11 -14.93 14.41
C GLY A 50 -10.69 -13.49 14.72
N HIS A 51 -11.22 -12.91 15.81
CA HIS A 51 -10.99 -11.51 16.17
C HIS A 51 -9.57 -11.31 16.75
N ASN A 52 -8.85 -10.40 16.12
CA ASN A 52 -7.52 -9.96 16.53
C ASN A 52 -7.33 -8.48 16.25
N HIS A 53 -6.30 -7.90 16.85
CA HIS A 53 -6.07 -6.46 16.84
C HIS A 53 -4.64 -6.12 16.48
N THR A 54 -4.47 -5.33 15.42
CA THR A 54 -3.18 -4.81 14.95
C THR A 54 -2.94 -3.39 15.44
N THR A 55 -1.73 -3.12 15.90
CA THR A 55 -1.26 -1.78 16.26
C THR A 55 -0.07 -1.38 15.39
N ILE A 56 -0.10 -0.17 14.84
CA ILE A 56 0.98 0.44 14.04
C ILE A 56 1.44 1.72 14.73
N LYS A 57 2.70 1.77 15.17
CA LYS A 57 3.22 2.88 16.01
C LYS A 57 4.35 3.67 15.36
N ASP A 58 5.20 3.01 14.59
CA ASP A 58 6.44 3.60 14.10
C ASP A 58 6.97 2.90 12.84
N PHE A 59 7.96 3.53 12.21
CA PHE A 59 8.77 2.94 11.15
C PHE A 59 10.19 3.49 11.21
N HIS A 60 11.14 2.76 10.63
CA HIS A 60 12.49 3.26 10.37
C HIS A 60 12.58 3.71 8.91
N GLY A 61 13.21 4.86 8.64
CA GLY A 61 13.41 5.38 7.29
C GLY A 61 14.19 6.68 7.30
N ALA A 62 14.81 7.04 6.18
CA ALA A 62 15.69 8.22 6.13
C ALA A 62 16.70 8.25 7.31
N LEU A 63 17.30 7.09 7.58
CA LEU A 63 18.35 6.85 8.59
C LEU A 63 17.92 7.03 10.06
N LYS A 64 16.62 7.11 10.37
CA LYS A 64 16.14 7.24 11.75
C LYS A 64 14.78 6.57 11.98
N ASP A 65 14.42 6.36 13.24
CA ASP A 65 13.07 5.95 13.63
C ASP A 65 12.13 7.15 13.67
N HIS A 66 10.89 6.93 13.22
CA HIS A 66 9.81 7.92 13.17
C HIS A 66 8.58 7.33 13.86
N PRO A 67 8.14 7.88 15.00
CA PRO A 67 6.85 7.54 15.56
C PRO A 67 5.73 8.22 14.73
N HIS A 68 4.59 7.55 14.63
CA HIS A 68 3.35 8.25 14.27
C HIS A 68 2.91 9.14 15.43
N GLU A 69 2.22 10.25 15.13
CA GLU A 69 1.68 11.15 16.16
C GLU A 69 0.68 10.43 17.07
N GLN A 70 -0.10 9.50 16.51
CA GLN A 70 -0.97 8.57 17.21
C GLN A 70 -0.83 7.17 16.60
N PRO A 71 -0.86 6.10 17.40
CA PRO A 71 -0.95 4.74 16.88
C PRO A 71 -2.20 4.55 16.02
N PHE A 72 -2.08 3.75 14.96
CA PHE A 72 -3.24 3.21 14.25
C PHE A 72 -3.61 1.86 14.86
N GLU A 73 -4.90 1.69 15.13
CA GLU A 73 -5.47 0.52 15.76
C GLU A 73 -6.50 -0.10 14.79
N LEU A 74 -6.27 -1.34 14.39
CA LEU A 74 -7.03 -2.02 13.33
C LEU A 74 -7.53 -3.39 13.84
N ALA A 75 -8.84 -3.55 13.93
CA ALA A 75 -9.46 -4.85 14.20
C ALA A 75 -9.58 -5.66 12.91
N ALA A 76 -9.34 -6.97 13.00
CA ALA A 76 -9.66 -7.93 11.96
C ALA A 76 -10.49 -9.06 12.55
N ASP A 77 -11.52 -9.48 11.85
CA ASP A 77 -12.40 -10.59 12.23
C ASP A 77 -12.94 -11.26 10.95
N GLU A 78 -13.75 -12.30 11.09
CA GLU A 78 -14.41 -12.96 9.96
C GLU A 78 -15.91 -12.65 9.96
N PRO A 79 -16.59 -12.72 8.79
CA PRO A 79 -18.03 -12.73 8.75
C PRO A 79 -18.59 -13.99 9.40
N GLY A 80 -19.87 -13.96 9.80
CA GLY A 80 -20.51 -15.10 10.47
C GLY A 80 -20.40 -16.43 9.73
N VAL A 81 -20.44 -16.42 8.39
CA VAL A 81 -20.28 -17.63 7.55
C VAL A 81 -18.86 -18.23 7.63
N LEU A 82 -17.87 -17.43 8.03
CA LEU A 82 -16.48 -17.80 8.28
C LEU A 82 -16.15 -17.84 9.78
N LEU A 83 -17.16 -18.08 10.62
CA LEU A 83 -17.04 -18.31 12.07
C LEU A 83 -16.61 -17.09 12.91
N GLY A 84 -16.69 -15.87 12.36
CA GLY A 84 -16.47 -14.65 13.11
C GLY A 84 -17.78 -13.94 13.50
N GLN A 85 -17.66 -12.68 13.93
CA GLN A 85 -18.78 -11.87 14.40
C GLN A 85 -18.85 -10.51 13.69
N ASP A 86 -18.17 -10.36 12.55
CA ASP A 86 -18.14 -9.11 11.78
C ASP A 86 -17.59 -7.90 12.60
N ASN A 87 -16.63 -8.12 13.52
CA ASN A 87 -16.02 -7.04 14.32
C ASN A 87 -15.00 -6.19 13.54
N GLY A 88 -14.66 -6.58 12.32
CA GLY A 88 -13.75 -5.88 11.42
C GLY A 88 -13.63 -6.62 10.09
N PRO A 89 -13.04 -6.00 9.04
CA PRO A 89 -12.75 -6.68 7.79
C PRO A 89 -11.88 -7.90 8.01
N ASN A 90 -12.00 -8.90 7.15
CA ASN A 90 -11.14 -10.08 7.27
C ASN A 90 -9.74 -9.84 6.69
N PRO A 91 -8.76 -10.70 7.02
CA PRO A 91 -7.37 -10.47 6.60
C PRO A 91 -7.18 -10.39 5.08
N VAL A 92 -7.98 -11.12 4.29
CA VAL A 92 -7.86 -11.10 2.82
C VAL A 92 -8.49 -9.82 2.21
N GLU A 93 -9.53 -9.28 2.83
CA GLU A 93 -10.05 -7.94 2.51
C GLU A 93 -9.05 -6.83 2.88
N TYR A 94 -8.31 -6.98 3.98
CA TYR A 94 -7.20 -6.08 4.32
C TYR A 94 -6.09 -6.11 3.28
N LEU A 95 -5.79 -7.28 2.70
CA LEU A 95 -4.82 -7.39 1.59
C LEU A 95 -5.29 -6.60 0.36
N LEU A 96 -6.58 -6.72 -0.02
CA LEU A 96 -7.15 -5.93 -1.11
C LEU A 96 -7.15 -4.42 -0.80
N THR A 97 -7.42 -4.06 0.46
CA THR A 97 -7.37 -2.67 0.94
C THR A 97 -5.96 -2.08 0.79
N ALA A 98 -4.94 -2.83 1.22
CA ALA A 98 -3.54 -2.42 1.07
C ALA A 98 -3.14 -2.27 -0.41
N LEU A 99 -3.58 -3.20 -1.27
CA LEU A 99 -3.34 -3.14 -2.71
C LEU A 99 -4.00 -1.91 -3.34
N ALA A 100 -5.28 -1.67 -3.07
CA ALA A 100 -6.02 -0.51 -3.59
C ALA A 100 -5.37 0.81 -3.18
N GLY A 101 -5.02 0.97 -1.89
CA GLY A 101 -4.37 2.16 -1.36
C GLY A 101 -2.99 2.39 -1.99
N CYS A 102 -2.17 1.34 -2.12
CA CYS A 102 -0.86 1.44 -2.74
C CYS A 102 -0.93 1.79 -4.23
N LEU A 103 -1.83 1.16 -5.00
CA LEU A 103 -1.99 1.45 -6.42
C LEU A 103 -2.44 2.90 -6.64
N THR A 104 -3.43 3.35 -5.87
CA THR A 104 -3.98 4.71 -5.96
C THR A 104 -2.93 5.76 -5.61
N SER A 105 -2.28 5.65 -4.45
CA SER A 105 -1.27 6.62 -4.02
C SER A 105 -0.06 6.67 -4.97
N SER A 106 0.42 5.51 -5.43
CA SER A 106 1.56 5.45 -6.35
C SER A 106 1.22 6.06 -7.71
N LEU A 107 0.01 5.86 -8.22
CA LEU A 107 -0.46 6.49 -9.46
C LEU A 107 -0.50 8.01 -9.32
N VAL A 108 -1.05 8.52 -8.21
CA VAL A 108 -1.07 9.96 -7.91
C VAL A 108 0.33 10.55 -7.85
N TYR A 109 1.28 9.89 -7.19
CA TYR A 109 2.68 10.36 -7.12
C TYR A 109 3.35 10.40 -8.50
N HIS A 110 3.15 9.38 -9.33
CA HIS A 110 3.71 9.36 -10.68
C HIS A 110 3.06 10.40 -11.60
N ALA A 111 1.74 10.59 -11.51
CA ALA A 111 1.03 11.63 -12.24
C ALA A 111 1.55 13.02 -11.83
N ALA A 112 1.67 13.28 -10.52
CA ALA A 112 2.19 14.55 -10.00
C ALA A 112 3.63 14.83 -10.46
N ALA A 113 4.51 13.80 -10.44
CA ALA A 113 5.88 13.93 -10.93
C ALA A 113 5.97 14.25 -12.44
N ARG A 114 4.94 13.90 -13.22
CA ARG A 114 4.82 14.22 -14.65
C ARG A 114 4.06 15.53 -14.91
N GLY A 115 3.60 16.23 -13.87
CA GLY A 115 2.77 17.43 -14.01
C GLY A 115 1.34 17.15 -14.49
N ILE A 116 0.88 15.90 -14.40
CA ILE A 116 -0.47 15.50 -14.80
C ILE A 116 -1.44 15.78 -13.64
N GLU A 117 -2.39 16.67 -13.87
CA GLU A 117 -3.49 16.92 -12.94
C GLU A 117 -4.57 15.85 -13.06
N VAL A 118 -4.96 15.29 -11.92
CA VAL A 118 -5.99 14.27 -11.81
C VAL A 118 -7.13 14.82 -10.95
N ARG A 119 -8.31 14.90 -11.54
CA ARG A 119 -9.54 15.36 -10.89
C ARG A 119 -10.17 14.29 -10.00
N GLY A 120 -10.00 13.01 -10.34
CA GLY A 120 -10.50 11.90 -9.55
C GLY A 120 -9.93 10.54 -9.96
N ILE A 121 -9.75 9.65 -8.99
CA ILE A 121 -9.39 8.25 -9.19
C ILE A 121 -10.30 7.39 -8.31
N GLU A 122 -10.92 6.40 -8.92
CA GLU A 122 -11.66 5.35 -8.22
C GLU A 122 -11.11 3.99 -8.64
N SER A 123 -11.14 3.03 -7.73
CA SER A 123 -10.83 1.64 -8.07
C SER A 123 -11.79 0.66 -7.40
N ARG A 124 -12.08 -0.43 -8.12
CA ARG A 124 -12.78 -1.60 -7.59
C ARG A 124 -11.86 -2.80 -7.71
N LEU A 125 -11.75 -3.58 -6.65
CA LEU A 125 -10.97 -4.81 -6.61
C LEU A 125 -11.87 -5.99 -6.29
N GLU A 126 -11.55 -7.13 -6.88
CA GLU A 126 -12.16 -8.41 -6.56
C GLU A 126 -11.09 -9.50 -6.62
N GLY A 127 -11.19 -10.49 -5.74
CA GLY A 127 -10.29 -11.63 -5.73
C GLY A 127 -11.04 -12.92 -5.43
N ASN A 128 -10.64 -13.99 -6.11
CA ASN A 128 -11.26 -15.31 -5.95
C ASN A 128 -10.42 -16.18 -5.01
N LEU A 129 -11.08 -16.84 -4.06
CA LEU A 129 -10.48 -17.78 -3.12
C LEU A 129 -11.25 -19.09 -3.11
N ASP A 130 -10.53 -20.19 -2.99
CA ASP A 130 -11.10 -21.50 -2.73
C ASP A 130 -10.66 -22.00 -1.35
N LEU A 131 -11.63 -22.07 -0.43
CA LEU A 131 -11.40 -22.46 0.97
C LEU A 131 -10.91 -23.90 1.11
N ARG A 132 -11.05 -24.77 0.09
CA ARG A 132 -10.53 -26.15 0.15
C ARG A 132 -9.03 -26.18 0.38
N GLY A 133 -8.29 -25.20 -0.15
CA GLY A 133 -6.86 -25.07 0.10
C GLY A 133 -6.57 -24.75 1.57
N PHE A 134 -7.20 -23.69 2.09
CA PHE A 134 -7.06 -23.28 3.50
C PHE A 134 -7.48 -24.37 4.49
N LEU A 135 -8.58 -25.07 4.20
CA LEU A 135 -9.12 -26.15 5.04
C LEU A 135 -8.37 -27.49 4.89
N GLY A 136 -7.34 -27.55 4.03
CA GLY A 136 -6.55 -28.77 3.81
C GLY A 136 -7.32 -29.90 3.10
N LEU A 137 -8.42 -29.58 2.41
CA LEU A 137 -9.29 -30.54 1.72
C LEU A 137 -8.79 -30.88 0.31
N SER A 138 -7.92 -30.05 -0.27
CA SER A 138 -7.29 -30.31 -1.57
C SER A 138 -5.86 -29.79 -1.59
N LYS A 139 -4.93 -30.61 -2.11
CA LYS A 139 -3.54 -30.24 -2.34
C LYS A 139 -3.31 -29.52 -3.67
N ASP A 140 -4.28 -29.63 -4.59
CA ASP A 140 -4.21 -29.03 -5.93
C ASP A 140 -4.79 -27.62 -5.97
N VAL A 141 -5.46 -27.20 -4.88
CA VAL A 141 -6.03 -25.86 -4.74
C VAL A 141 -5.00 -24.95 -4.08
N PRO A 142 -4.60 -23.83 -4.71
CA PRO A 142 -3.69 -22.86 -4.11
C PRO A 142 -4.25 -22.29 -2.80
N VAL A 143 -3.40 -22.09 -1.81
CA VAL A 143 -3.75 -21.37 -0.58
C VAL A 143 -3.48 -19.88 -0.79
N GLY A 144 -4.54 -19.10 -0.92
CA GLY A 144 -4.48 -17.67 -1.24
C GLY A 144 -5.28 -17.33 -2.50
N TYR A 145 -5.27 -16.06 -2.91
CA TYR A 145 -6.04 -15.59 -4.06
C TYR A 145 -5.56 -16.28 -5.35
N GLU A 146 -6.49 -16.84 -6.11
CA GLU A 146 -6.22 -17.42 -7.44
C GLU A 146 -5.95 -16.31 -8.47
N GLU A 147 -6.72 -15.24 -8.38
CA GLU A 147 -6.60 -14.04 -9.19
C GLU A 147 -7.16 -12.86 -8.41
N ILE A 148 -6.51 -11.69 -8.55
CA ILE A 148 -7.05 -10.40 -8.14
C ILE A 148 -7.19 -9.54 -9.38
N ARG A 149 -8.39 -9.00 -9.61
CA ARG A 149 -8.71 -8.10 -10.72
C ARG A 149 -8.94 -6.69 -10.18
N VAL A 150 -8.33 -5.71 -10.84
CA VAL A 150 -8.40 -4.29 -10.45
C VAL A 150 -8.96 -3.48 -11.61
N PHE A 151 -10.00 -2.69 -11.33
CA PHE A 151 -10.65 -1.82 -12.30
C PHE A 151 -10.47 -0.38 -11.87
N PHE A 152 -9.82 0.43 -12.70
CA PHE A 152 -9.62 1.87 -12.44
C PHE A 152 -10.59 2.72 -13.26
N LYS A 153 -11.01 3.83 -12.66
CA LYS A 153 -11.63 4.96 -13.34
C LYS A 153 -10.81 6.20 -13.01
N ILE A 154 -10.24 6.83 -14.04
CA ILE A 154 -9.34 7.98 -13.92
C ILE A 154 -9.93 9.16 -14.68
N ASP A 155 -10.20 10.24 -13.94
CA ASP A 155 -10.61 11.53 -14.49
C ASP A 155 -9.42 12.49 -14.53
N ALA A 156 -8.84 12.66 -15.72
CA ALA A 156 -7.69 13.53 -15.99
C ALA A 156 -7.77 14.02 -17.45
N ASP A 157 -7.20 15.19 -17.73
CA ASP A 157 -7.14 15.77 -19.09
C ASP A 157 -5.92 15.24 -19.86
N ILE A 158 -5.92 13.93 -20.08
CA ILE A 158 -4.88 13.18 -20.81
C ILE A 158 -5.54 12.10 -21.66
N THR A 159 -4.83 11.58 -22.63
CA THR A 159 -5.31 10.51 -23.51
C THR A 159 -5.51 9.19 -22.75
N GLU A 160 -6.35 8.31 -23.28
CA GLU A 160 -6.53 6.96 -22.71
C GLU A 160 -5.22 6.15 -22.70
N GLN A 161 -4.34 6.39 -23.68
CA GLN A 161 -3.01 5.79 -23.70
C GLN A 161 -2.17 6.26 -22.51
N GLU A 162 -2.14 7.56 -22.21
CA GLU A 162 -1.41 8.08 -21.05
C GLU A 162 -1.99 7.56 -19.71
N LYS A 163 -3.32 7.39 -19.62
CA LYS A 163 -3.95 6.73 -18.46
C LYS A 163 -3.48 5.28 -18.33
N GLN A 164 -3.44 4.55 -19.44
CA GLN A 164 -2.96 3.17 -19.46
C GLN A 164 -1.48 3.08 -19.06
N GLU A 165 -0.64 3.99 -19.55
CA GLU A 165 0.78 4.07 -19.16
C GLU A 165 0.97 4.38 -17.67
N LEU A 166 0.10 5.20 -17.06
CA LEU A 166 0.09 5.41 -15.62
C LEU A 166 -0.21 4.11 -14.86
N ILE A 167 -1.21 3.34 -15.31
CA ILE A 167 -1.58 2.05 -14.70
C ILE A 167 -0.46 1.02 -14.90
N GLU A 168 0.12 0.92 -16.09
CA GLU A 168 1.18 -0.06 -16.41
C GLU A 168 2.45 0.17 -15.61
N SER A 169 2.71 1.41 -15.19
CA SER A 169 3.81 1.74 -14.29
C SER A 169 3.73 0.99 -12.95
N ALA A 170 2.54 0.50 -12.56
CA ALA A 170 2.34 -0.30 -11.36
C ALA A 170 3.23 -1.54 -11.32
N ARG A 171 3.34 -2.24 -12.44
CA ARG A 171 4.17 -3.46 -12.56
C ARG A 171 5.63 -3.20 -12.27
N LYS A 172 6.09 -1.97 -12.48
CA LYS A 172 7.50 -1.61 -12.35
C LYS A 172 7.84 -0.98 -11.00
N TYR A 173 6.92 -0.21 -10.42
CA TYR A 173 7.28 0.68 -9.32
C TYR A 173 6.42 0.52 -8.06
N TYR A 174 5.27 -0.15 -8.10
CA TYR A 174 4.32 -0.07 -6.98
C TYR A 174 4.57 -1.21 -5.98
N PRO A 175 4.93 -0.91 -4.71
CA PRO A 175 5.42 -1.92 -3.79
C PRO A 175 4.44 -3.06 -3.53
N VAL A 176 3.18 -2.75 -3.12
CA VAL A 176 2.22 -3.80 -2.75
C VAL A 176 1.79 -4.63 -3.95
N PHE A 177 1.67 -4.02 -5.15
CA PHE A 177 1.44 -4.78 -6.38
C PHE A 177 2.53 -5.84 -6.58
N ASN A 178 3.80 -5.42 -6.52
CA ASN A 178 4.93 -6.33 -6.69
C ASN A 178 5.03 -7.37 -5.56
N THR A 179 4.70 -7.01 -4.32
CA THR A 179 4.65 -7.96 -3.19
C THR A 179 3.59 -9.05 -3.39
N VAL A 180 2.44 -8.70 -3.96
CA VAL A 180 1.35 -9.65 -4.24
C VAL A 180 1.61 -10.47 -5.51
N SER A 181 2.14 -9.84 -6.56
CA SER A 181 2.35 -10.48 -7.87
C SER A 181 3.68 -11.22 -8.00
N SER A 182 4.53 -11.24 -6.97
CA SER A 182 5.83 -11.89 -7.02
C SER A 182 6.20 -12.52 -5.67
N PRO A 183 6.97 -13.63 -5.67
CA PRO A 183 7.36 -14.29 -4.42
C PRO A 183 8.16 -13.37 -3.51
N THR A 184 7.56 -13.00 -2.37
CA THR A 184 8.25 -12.28 -1.29
C THR A 184 8.63 -13.28 -0.21
N LYS A 185 9.92 -13.31 0.18
CA LYS A 185 10.37 -14.22 1.25
C LYS A 185 9.75 -13.80 2.59
N VAL A 186 8.88 -14.65 3.11
CA VAL A 186 8.33 -14.53 4.47
C VAL A 186 8.96 -15.61 5.34
N THR A 187 9.44 -15.24 6.53
CA THR A 187 10.03 -16.17 7.51
C THR A 187 9.22 -16.09 8.79
N ILE A 188 8.77 -17.25 9.28
CA ILE A 188 7.98 -17.38 10.51
C ILE A 188 8.84 -18.12 11.53
N GLN A 189 8.95 -17.57 12.74
CA GLN A 189 9.74 -18.13 13.83
C GLN A 189 8.96 -18.02 15.13
N LEU A 190 9.05 -19.05 15.97
CA LEU A 190 8.62 -18.94 17.36
C LEU A 190 9.60 -18.01 18.08
N LYS A 191 9.09 -16.99 18.77
CA LYS A 191 9.93 -16.16 19.63
C LYS A 191 10.44 -17.03 20.79
N GLY A 192 11.76 -17.18 20.90
CA GLY A 192 12.38 -17.85 22.04
C GLY A 192 12.09 -17.12 23.35
N GLU A 193 12.18 -17.85 24.46
CA GLU A 193 12.07 -17.30 25.83
C GLU A 193 13.11 -16.21 26.11
#